data_AF-A0A2N8E2K0-F1
#
_entry.id   AF-A0A2N8E2K0-F1
#
_cell.length_a   1.000
_cell.length_b   1.000
_cell.length_c   1.000
_cell.angle_alpha   90.00
_cell.angle_beta   90.00
_cell.angle_gamma   90.00
#
_symmetry.space_group_name_H-M   'P 1'
#
loop_
_entity.id
_entity.type
_entity.pdbx_description
1 polymer ?
#
loop_
_entity_poly.entity_id
_entity_poly.type
_entity_poly.pdbx_seq_one_letter_code
_entity_poly.pdbx_strand_id
1 'polypeptide(L)' 'MAWFWRDKRSRSERTRERAFIDSVNGLKTLKVTPDGGMSIDPQEIRDRVIATRHALKHFVRKA' A
#
# COMPACT_ATOMS: atom_id res chain seq x y z
N MET A 1 -21.80 6.65 20.29
CA MET A 1 -22.25 6.28 18.93
C MET A 1 -21.21 5.50 18.10
N ALA A 2 -20.32 4.70 18.73
CA ALA A 2 -19.33 3.89 18.01
C ALA A 2 -19.67 2.38 17.94
N TRP A 3 -20.68 1.93 18.70
CA TRP A 3 -21.00 0.50 18.86
C TRP A 3 -21.75 -0.11 17.65
N PHE A 4 -22.42 0.72 16.84
CA PHE A 4 -23.27 0.25 15.73
C PHE A 4 -22.50 -0.03 14.43
N TRP A 5 -21.25 0.40 14.32
CA TRP A 5 -20.42 0.20 13.12
C TRP A 5 -19.37 -0.88 13.38
N ARG A 6 -19.82 -2.11 13.67
CA ARG A 6 -18.90 -3.25 13.59
C ARG A 6 -18.48 -3.40 12.13
N ASP A 7 -17.19 -3.24 11.88
CA ASP A 7 -16.60 -3.53 10.57
C ASP A 7 -17.05 -4.94 10.15
N LYS A 8 -17.77 -5.04 9.03
CA LYS A 8 -18.33 -6.31 8.53
C LYS A 8 -17.32 -7.08 7.67
N ARG A 9 -16.19 -6.47 7.34
CA ARG A 9 -15.15 -7.07 6.50
C ARG A 9 -14.43 -8.17 7.27
N SER A 10 -14.04 -9.20 6.53
CA SER A 10 -13.27 -10.34 7.02
C SER A 10 -11.90 -9.91 7.56
N ARG A 11 -11.29 -10.76 8.38
CA ARG A 11 -9.93 -10.51 8.92
C ARG A 11 -8.90 -10.34 7.80
N SER A 12 -9.04 -11.08 6.70
CA SER A 12 -8.14 -11.00 5.54
C SER A 12 -8.24 -9.66 4.83
N GLU A 13 -9.46 -9.12 4.65
CA GLU A 13 -9.67 -7.81 4.04
C GLU A 13 -9.06 -6.70 4.89
N ARG A 14 -9.30 -6.71 6.21
CA ARG A 14 -8.70 -5.71 7.12
C ARG A 14 -7.17 -5.80 7.14
N THR A 15 -6.63 -7.00 7.06
CA THR A 15 -5.16 -7.20 7.02
C THR A 15 -4.58 -6.65 5.72
N ARG A 16 -5.24 -6.89 4.59
CA ARG A 16 -4.84 -6.33 3.29
C ARG A 16 -4.93 -4.81 3.27
N GLU A 17 -6.03 -4.24 3.78
CA GLU A 17 -6.20 -2.79 3.86
C GLU A 17 -5.12 -2.17 4.75
N ARG A 18 -4.83 -2.77 5.91
CA ARG A 18 -3.79 -2.25 6.81
C ARG A 18 -2.41 -2.31 6.16
N ALA A 19 -2.08 -3.42 5.49
CA ALA A 19 -0.84 -3.53 4.73
C ALA A 19 -0.75 -2.52 3.58
N PHE A 20 -1.88 -2.21 2.93
CA PHE A 20 -1.96 -1.17 1.91
C PHE A 20 -1.70 0.22 2.51
N ILE A 21 -2.40 0.57 3.60
CA ILE A 21 -2.24 1.84 4.31
C ILE A 21 -0.78 2.01 4.77
N ASP A 22 -0.20 0.98 5.40
CA ASP A 22 1.18 1.02 5.87
C ASP A 22 2.17 1.20 4.71
N SER A 23 1.89 0.59 3.55
CA SER A 23 2.71 0.76 2.35
C SER A 23 2.63 2.17 1.76
N VAL A 24 1.42 2.74 1.71
CA VAL A 24 1.17 4.09 1.17
C VAL A 24 1.73 5.17 2.10
N ASN A 25 1.56 5.02 3.42
CA ASN A 25 2.14 5.91 4.43
C ASN A 25 3.68 5.87 4.43
N GLY A 26 4.28 4.79 3.92
CA GLY A 26 5.72 4.68 3.74
C GLY A 26 6.28 5.43 2.53
N LEU A 27 5.42 5.99 1.65
CA LEU A 27 5.85 6.78 0.50
C LEU A 27 6.30 8.17 0.97
N LYS A 28 7.52 8.57 0.56
CA LYS A 28 8.14 9.84 0.93
C LYS A 28 7.62 11.01 0.11
N THR A 29 7.23 10.75 -1.14
CA THR A 29 6.84 11.79 -2.10
C THR A 29 5.33 11.97 -2.20
N LEU A 30 4.55 11.15 -1.49
CA LEU A 30 3.10 11.27 -1.45
C LEU A 30 2.70 12.61 -0.79
N LYS A 31 2.01 13.44 -1.56
CA LYS A 31 1.45 14.71 -1.07
C LYS A 31 0.09 15.00 -1.69
N VAL A 32 -0.71 15.76 -0.97
CA VAL A 32 -1.98 16.30 -1.48
C VAL A 32 -1.68 17.60 -2.23
N THR A 33 -2.19 17.74 -3.44
CA THR A 33 -2.07 18.99 -4.22
C THR A 33 -3.07 20.03 -3.71
N PRO A 34 -2.85 21.33 -3.98
CA PRO A 34 -3.80 22.38 -3.61
C PRO A 34 -5.22 22.14 -4.14
N ASP A 35 -5.35 21.48 -5.29
CA ASP A 35 -6.64 21.11 -5.91
C ASP A 35 -7.30 19.87 -5.28
N GLY A 36 -6.72 19.33 -4.20
CA GLY A 36 -7.22 18.12 -3.53
C GLY A 36 -6.84 16.81 -4.23
N GLY A 37 -5.99 16.84 -5.24
CA GLY A 37 -5.45 15.66 -5.91
C GLY A 37 -4.33 14.99 -5.11
N MET A 38 -3.90 13.81 -5.56
CA MET A 38 -2.72 13.14 -5.01
C MET A 38 -1.56 13.22 -6.00
N SER A 39 -0.38 13.56 -5.51
CA SER A 39 0.87 13.58 -6.28
C SER A 39 1.87 12.65 -5.62
N ILE A 40 2.51 11.80 -6.43
CA ILE A 40 3.52 10.83 -6.04
C ILE A 40 4.60 10.85 -7.12
N ASP A 41 5.87 10.75 -6.73
CA ASP A 41 6.97 10.58 -7.68
C ASP A 41 6.89 9.20 -8.35
N PRO A 42 6.75 9.13 -9.68
CA PRO A 42 6.73 7.85 -10.40
C PRO A 42 8.00 7.01 -10.20
N GLN A 43 9.16 7.64 -9.95
CA GLN A 43 10.40 6.90 -9.68
C GLN A 43 10.34 6.18 -8.34
N GLU A 44 9.76 6.79 -7.30
CA GLU A 44 9.60 6.13 -6.00
C GLU A 44 8.75 4.85 -6.12
N ILE A 45 7.66 4.91 -6.89
CA ILE A 45 6.84 3.72 -7.18
C ILE A 45 7.66 2.65 -7.89
N ARG A 46 8.43 3.03 -8.92
CA ARG A 46 9.27 2.10 -9.67
C ARG A 46 10.29 1.40 -8.77
N ASP A 47 11.00 2.17 -7.94
CA ASP A 47 12.01 1.63 -7.03
C ASP A 47 11.39 0.68 -6.01
N ARG A 48 10.21 1.02 -5.47
CA ARG A 48 9.48 0.17 -4.53
C ARG A 48 9.06 -1.15 -5.17
N VAL A 49 8.58 -1.12 -6.41
CA VAL A 49 8.22 -2.33 -7.18
C VAL A 49 9.44 -3.20 -7.44
N ILE A 50 10.55 -2.61 -7.89
CA ILE A 50 11.80 -3.34 -8.15
C ILE A 50 12.34 -3.98 -6.86
N ALA A 51 12.43 -3.22 -5.77
CA ALA A 51 12.88 -3.73 -4.48
C ALA A 51 12.00 -4.88 -3.97
N THR A 52 10.68 -4.74 -4.10
CA THR A 52 9.73 -5.79 -3.69
C THR A 52 9.90 -7.05 -4.55
N ARG A 53 10.04 -6.92 -5.87
CA ARG A 53 10.32 -8.06 -6.76
C ARG A 53 11.62 -8.76 -6.38
N HIS A 54 12.68 -8.02 -6.07
CA HIS A 54 13.93 -8.62 -5.61
C HIS A 54 13.78 -9.34 -4.27
N ALA A 55 13.06 -8.76 -3.31
CA ALA A 55 12.82 -9.38 -2.01
C ALA A 55 11.99 -10.67 -2.13
N LEU A 56 10.98 -10.66 -3.01
CA LEU A 56 10.05 -11.78 -3.21
C LEU A 56 10.49 -12.75 -4.31
N LYS A 57 11.68 -12.60 -4.90
CA LYS A 57 12.18 -13.45 -5.99
C LYS A 57 12.18 -14.95 -5.63
N HIS A 58 12.28 -15.27 -4.34
CA HIS A 58 12.28 -16.63 -3.81
C HIS A 58 10.93 -17.34 -3.96
N PHE A 59 9.82 -16.61 -4.13
CA PHE A 59 8.52 -17.18 -4.45
C PHE A 59 8.39 -17.61 -5.91
N VAL A 60 9.28 -17.15 -6.79
CA VAL A 60 9.29 -17.56 -8.20
C VAL A 60 10.12 -18.83 -8.33
N ARG A 61 9.44 -19.96 -8.57
CA ARG A 61 10.11 -21.22 -8.89
C ARG A 61 10.72 -21.11 -10.28
N LYS A 62 12.02 -21.37 -10.41
CA LYS A 62 12.64 -21.50 -11.74
C LYS A 62 12.06 -22.74 -12.41
N ALA A 63 11.47 -22.56 -13.60
CA ALA A 63 11.08 -23.65 -14.48
C ALA A 63 12.34 -24.31 -15.04
#